data_AF-A0A958MQP0-F1
#
_entry.id   AF-A0A958MQP0-F1
#
_cell.length_a   1.000
_cell.length_b   1.000
_cell.length_c   1.000
_cell.angle_alpha   90.00
_cell.angle_beta   90.00
_cell.angle_gamma   90.00
#
_symmetry.space_group_name_H-M   'P 1'
#
loop_
_entity.id
_entity.type
_entity.pdbx_description
1 polymer ?
#
loop_
_entity_poly.entity_id
_entity_poly.type
_entity_poly.pdbx_seq_one_letter_code
_entity_poly.pdbx_strand_id
1 'polypeptide(L)'
;AIIQEVSNFRSDVSYAQESIEYAKAYLESAEEDYKVSLKKYKVGTGTIVDLINAQTAVANARSQLAQTQNNWYSSIANLAFATGILFPPSKHEINPYIQTIENKESRHEKPSL
;
A
#
# COMPACT_ATOMS: atom_id res chain seq x y z
N ALA A 1 -25.77 18.93 -11.68
CA ALA A 1 -25.00 19.02 -10.43
C ALA A 1 -24.59 17.63 -9.95
N ILE A 2 -25.51 16.75 -9.54
CA ILE A 2 -25.18 15.44 -8.93
C ILE A 2 -24.50 14.45 -9.90
N ILE A 3 -24.92 14.38 -11.16
CA ILE A 3 -24.31 13.46 -12.15
C ILE A 3 -22.82 13.79 -12.41
N GLN A 4 -22.46 15.08 -12.37
CA GLN A 4 -21.07 15.52 -12.54
C GLN A 4 -20.22 15.12 -11.33
N GLU A 5 -20.79 15.23 -10.13
CA GLU A 5 -20.13 14.88 -8.88
C GLU A 5 -19.80 13.37 -8.80
N VAL A 6 -20.77 12.51 -9.14
CA VAL A 6 -20.57 11.05 -9.18
C VAL A 6 -19.54 10.65 -10.25
N SER A 7 -19.55 11.33 -11.40
CA SER A 7 -18.54 11.10 -12.45
C SER A 7 -17.13 11.44 -11.98
N ASN A 8 -16.97 12.53 -11.23
CA ASN A 8 -15.68 12.95 -10.70
C ASN A 8 -15.15 11.93 -9.69
N PHE A 9 -15.98 11.50 -8.73
CA PHE A 9 -15.57 10.49 -7.75
C PHE A 9 -15.21 9.15 -8.38
N ARG A 10 -15.90 8.73 -9.45
CA ARG A 10 -15.52 7.53 -10.21
C ARG A 10 -14.15 7.67 -10.85
N SER A 11 -13.86 8.82 -11.45
CA SER A 11 -12.54 9.11 -12.01
C SER A 11 -11.47 9.12 -10.92
N ASP A 12 -11.74 9.72 -9.76
CA ASP A 12 -10.80 9.78 -8.63
C ASP A 12 -10.44 8.39 -8.10
N VAL A 13 -11.41 7.46 -8.02
CA VAL A 13 -11.13 6.06 -7.64
C VAL A 13 -10.27 5.36 -8.70
N SER A 14 -10.54 5.58 -9.99
CA SER A 14 -9.74 5.01 -11.08
C SER A 14 -8.30 5.52 -11.04
N TYR A 15 -8.11 6.84 -10.88
CA TYR A 15 -6.80 7.46 -10.75
C TYR A 15 -6.05 6.97 -9.52
N ALA A 16 -6.73 6.83 -8.38
CA ALA A 16 -6.12 6.31 -7.17
C ALA A 16 -5.70 4.84 -7.33
N GLN A 17 -6.46 4.04 -8.08
CA GLN A 17 -6.08 2.65 -8.40
C GLN A 17 -4.85 2.60 -9.31
N GLU A 18 -4.81 3.40 -10.38
CA GLU A 18 -3.61 3.49 -11.24
C GLU A 18 -2.39 3.96 -10.44
N SER A 19 -2.57 4.93 -9.54
CA SER A 19 -1.52 5.43 -8.65
C SER A 19 -0.94 4.33 -7.75
N ILE A 20 -1.76 3.37 -7.30
CA ILE A 20 -1.27 2.21 -6.53
C ILE A 20 -0.33 1.37 -7.39
N GLU A 21 -0.68 1.10 -8.65
CA GLU A 21 0.17 0.30 -9.54
C GLU A 21 1.50 1.02 -9.84
N TYR A 22 1.48 2.34 -10.05
CA TYR A 22 2.71 3.13 -10.16
C TYR A 22 3.56 3.07 -8.88
N ALA A 23 2.95 3.18 -7.70
CA ALA A 23 3.67 3.11 -6.43
C ALA A 23 4.29 1.73 -6.18
N LYS A 24 3.63 0.65 -6.62
CA LYS A 24 4.19 -0.72 -6.58
C LYS A 24 5.39 -0.85 -7.52
N ALA A 25 5.27 -0.39 -8.76
CA ALA A 25 6.37 -0.42 -9.72
C ALA A 25 7.57 0.42 -9.24
N TYR A 26 7.31 1.56 -8.59
CA TYR A 26 8.36 2.37 -7.97
C TYR A 26 9.07 1.63 -6.83
N LEU A 27 8.32 0.94 -5.97
CA LEU A 27 8.89 0.10 -4.92
C LEU A 27 9.76 -1.03 -5.50
N GLU A 28 9.28 -1.73 -6.52
CA GLU A 28 10.04 -2.79 -7.18
C GLU A 28 11.36 -2.26 -7.76
N SER A 29 11.32 -1.11 -8.45
CA SER A 29 12.53 -0.47 -8.97
C SER A 29 13.52 -0.11 -7.85
N ALA A 30 13.04 0.48 -6.75
CA ALA A 30 13.90 0.83 -5.61
C ALA A 30 14.52 -0.41 -4.95
N GLU A 31 13.77 -1.52 -4.88
CA GLU A 31 14.29 -2.79 -4.34
C GLU A 31 15.35 -3.41 -5.23
N GLU A 32 15.21 -3.32 -6.56
CA GLU A 32 16.26 -3.75 -7.49
C GLU A 32 17.52 -2.88 -7.38
N ASP A 33 17.38 -1.56 -7.29
CA ASP A 33 18.50 -0.65 -7.08
C ASP A 33 19.24 -0.95 -5.77
N TYR A 34 18.50 -1.25 -4.70
CA TYR A 34 19.07 -1.72 -3.44
C TYR A 34 19.85 -3.02 -3.61
N LYS A 35 19.33 -4.01 -4.34
CA LYS A 35 20.03 -5.28 -4.61
C LYS A 35 21.34 -5.04 -5.36
N VAL A 36 21.35 -4.13 -6.34
CA VAL A 36 22.55 -3.76 -7.10
C VAL A 36 23.57 -3.08 -6.20
N SER A 37 23.16 -2.08 -5.41
CA SER A 37 24.04 -1.36 -4.48
C SER A 37 24.62 -2.28 -3.40
N LEU A 38 23.81 -3.21 -2.88
CA LEU A 38 24.27 -4.22 -1.93
C LEU A 38 25.34 -5.13 -2.54
N LYS A 39 25.16 -5.57 -3.79
CA LYS A 39 26.17 -6.37 -4.50
C LYS A 39 27.47 -5.59 -4.66
N LYS A 40 27.40 -4.33 -5.13
CA LYS A 40 28.57 -3.44 -5.29
C LYS A 40 29.32 -3.23 -3.98
N TYR A 41 28.59 -2.97 -2.89
CA TYR A 41 29.18 -2.83 -1.55
C TYR A 41 29.89 -4.13 -1.11
N LYS A 42 29.25 -5.29 -1.29
CA LYS A 42 29.82 -6.60 -0.91
C LYS A 42 31.10 -6.95 -1.66
N VAL A 43 31.21 -6.55 -2.93
CA VAL A 43 32.42 -6.78 -3.75
C VAL A 43 33.41 -5.62 -3.68
N GLY A 44 33.14 -4.61 -2.84
CA GLY A 44 34.03 -3.46 -2.61
C GLY A 44 34.06 -2.42 -3.74
N THR A 45 33.17 -2.52 -4.75
CA THR A 45 33.09 -1.56 -5.86
C THR A 45 32.09 -0.43 -5.62
N GLY A 46 31.34 -0.47 -4.52
CA GLY A 46 30.40 0.57 -4.09
C GLY A 46 30.64 0.99 -2.64
N THR A 47 30.12 2.16 -2.27
CA THR A 47 30.30 2.70 -0.92
C THR A 47 29.14 2.33 0.01
N ILE A 48 29.39 2.39 1.33
CA ILE A 48 28.32 2.22 2.33
C ILE A 48 27.25 3.32 2.23
N VAL A 49 27.65 4.52 1.79
CA VAL A 49 26.74 5.66 1.62
C VAL A 49 25.75 5.36 0.48
N ASP A 50 26.22 4.80 -0.63
CA ASP A 50 25.35 4.38 -1.75
C ASP A 50 24.33 3.33 -1.30
N LEU A 51 24.75 2.38 -0.45
CA LEU A 51 23.87 1.36 0.10
C LEU A 51 22.78 1.97 1.00
N ILE A 52 23.16 2.89 1.90
CA ILE A 52 22.22 3.60 2.79
C ILE A 52 21.24 4.44 1.98
N ASN A 53 21.71 5.12 0.93
CA ASN A 53 20.84 5.89 0.04
C ASN A 53 19.82 4.97 -0.66
N ALA A 54 20.25 3.81 -1.16
CA ALA A 54 19.34 2.84 -1.77
C ALA A 54 18.34 2.26 -0.75
N GLN A 55 18.75 1.98 0.48
CA GLN A 55 17.83 1.59 1.56
C GLN A 55 16.80 2.68 1.87
N THR A 56 17.24 3.93 1.91
CA THR A 56 16.36 5.08 2.12
C THR A 56 15.35 5.22 0.97
N ALA A 57 15.78 5.00 -0.27
CA ALA A 57 14.88 4.98 -1.42
C ALA A 57 13.79 3.89 -1.31
N VAL A 58 14.15 2.67 -0.89
CA VAL A 58 13.17 1.60 -0.63
C VAL A 58 12.19 2.01 0.47
N ALA A 59 12.69 2.58 1.57
CA ALA A 59 11.83 3.03 2.67
C ALA A 59 10.85 4.13 2.22
N ASN A 60 11.32 5.09 1.42
CA ASN A 60 10.49 6.14 0.84
C ASN A 60 9.43 5.57 -0.11
N ALA A 61 9.80 4.61 -0.97
CA ALA A 61 8.87 3.96 -1.88
C ALA A 61 7.77 3.17 -1.14
N ARG A 62 8.11 2.50 -0.03
CA ARG A 62 7.13 1.83 0.83
C ARG A 62 6.18 2.82 1.50
N SER A 63 6.71 3.94 2.00
CA SER A 63 5.91 5.01 2.58
C SER A 63 4.93 5.59 1.55
N GLN A 64 5.41 5.84 0.33
CA GLN A 64 4.58 6.33 -0.78
C GLN A 64 3.47 5.34 -1.14
N LEU A 65 3.77 4.04 -1.20
CA LEU A 65 2.76 3.01 -1.46
C LEU A 65 1.66 3.00 -0.38
N ALA A 66 2.05 3.07 0.90
CA ALA A 66 1.09 3.12 2.00
C ALA A 66 0.22 4.38 1.94
N GLN A 67 0.82 5.54 1.62
CA GLN A 67 0.07 6.79 1.46
C GLN A 67 -0.91 6.70 0.29
N THR A 68 -0.50 6.15 -0.85
CA THR A 68 -1.36 5.99 -2.02
C THR A 68 -2.53 5.02 -1.74
N GLN A 69 -2.30 3.95 -0.98
CA GLN A 69 -3.36 3.05 -0.53
C GLN A 69 -4.38 3.77 0.36
N ASN A 70 -3.92 4.60 1.31
CA ASN A 70 -4.80 5.41 2.15
C ASN A 70 -5.65 6.41 1.34
N ASN A 71 -5.05 7.01 0.30
CA ASN A 71 -5.76 7.91 -0.60
C ASN A 71 -6.86 7.16 -1.37
N TRP A 72 -6.58 5.95 -1.85
CA TRP A 72 -7.58 5.11 -2.53
C TRP A 72 -8.77 4.76 -1.62
N TYR A 73 -8.52 4.36 -0.37
CA TYR A 73 -9.59 4.13 0.60
C TYR A 73 -10.45 5.38 0.83
N SER A 74 -9.80 6.56 0.90
CA SER A 74 -10.50 7.84 1.04
C SER A 74 -11.35 8.18 -0.19
N SER A 75 -10.84 7.93 -1.40
CA SER A 75 -11.61 8.12 -2.65
C SER A 75 -12.85 7.22 -2.71
N ILE A 76 -12.74 5.97 -2.26
CA ILE A 76 -13.89 5.05 -2.19
C ILE A 76 -14.91 5.55 -1.16
N ALA A 77 -14.47 6.00 0.02
CA ALA A 77 -15.36 6.53 1.05
C ALA A 77 -16.13 7.77 0.55
N ASN A 78 -15.47 8.67 -0.19
CA ASN A 78 -16.09 9.84 -0.79
C ASN A 78 -17.13 9.46 -1.86
N LEU A 79 -16.83 8.47 -2.71
CA LEU A 79 -17.78 7.94 -3.69
C LEU A 79 -19.00 7.31 -2.99
N ALA A 80 -18.80 6.55 -1.92
CA ALA A 80 -19.88 5.94 -1.14
C ALA A 80 -20.79 6.98 -0.46
N PHE A 81 -20.20 8.07 0.04
CA PHE A 81 -20.94 9.20 0.60
C PHE A 81 -21.79 9.90 -0.47
N ALA A 82 -21.19 10.24 -1.62
CA ALA A 82 -21.85 10.97 -2.69
C ALA A 82 -22.96 10.18 -3.41
N THR A 83 -22.84 8.85 -3.44
CA THR A 83 -23.85 7.96 -4.01
C THR A 83 -24.99 7.66 -3.02
N GLY A 84 -24.92 8.17 -1.78
CA GLY A 84 -25.95 7.95 -0.76
C GLY A 84 -25.99 6.53 -0.18
N ILE A 85 -25.01 5.69 -0.51
CA ILE A 85 -24.94 4.28 -0.08
C ILE A 85 -24.47 4.16 1.39
N LEU A 86 -24.13 5.26 2.06
CA LEU A 86 -23.78 5.26 3.48
C LEU A 86 -24.95 4.89 4.43
N PHE A 87 -26.14 4.59 3.90
CA PHE A 87 -27.15 3.75 4.54
C PHE A 87 -27.49 2.53 3.65
N PRO A 88 -26.76 1.41 3.77
CA PRO A 88 -27.32 0.14 3.33
C PRO A 88 -28.55 -0.16 4.21
N PRO A 89 -29.73 -0.51 3.66
CA PRO A 89 -30.72 -1.21 4.47
C PRO A 89 -30.03 -2.43 5.06
N SER A 90 -30.01 -2.51 6.39
CA SER A 90 -29.33 -3.54 7.16
C SER A 90 -29.55 -4.94 6.58
N LYS A 91 -28.46 -5.64 6.22
CA LYS A 91 -28.11 -7.03 6.61
C LYS A 91 -27.17 -7.74 5.60
N HIS A 92 -26.22 -8.47 6.19
CA HIS A 92 -25.43 -9.61 5.69
C HIS A 92 -24.10 -9.35 4.94
N GLU A 93 -23.01 -9.67 5.66
CA GLU A 93 -21.80 -10.46 5.27
C GLU A 93 -21.02 -9.93 4.05
N ILE A 94 -19.68 -9.72 4.05
CA ILE A 94 -18.56 -10.57 4.50
C ILE A 94 -17.26 -9.74 4.31
N ASN A 95 -16.32 -9.74 5.26
CA ASN A 95 -14.90 -9.80 4.90
C ASN A 95 -14.07 -10.57 5.96
N PRO A 96 -13.61 -11.80 5.65
CA PRO A 96 -12.87 -12.66 6.57
C PRO A 96 -11.36 -12.36 6.69
N TYR A 97 -10.79 -11.34 6.02
CA TYR A 97 -9.33 -11.12 6.05
C TYR A 97 -8.78 -10.51 7.35
N ILE A 98 -9.63 -10.02 8.26
CA ILE A 98 -9.18 -9.42 9.54
C ILE A 98 -8.89 -10.49 10.61
N GLN A 99 -9.44 -11.71 10.49
CA GLN A 99 -9.23 -12.75 11.51
C GLN A 99 -7.89 -13.49 11.39
N THR A 100 -7.18 -13.39 10.27
CA THR A 100 -5.92 -14.12 10.05
C THR A 100 -4.68 -13.40 10.58
N ILE A 101 -4.74 -12.08 10.79
CA ILE A 101 -3.58 -11.30 11.27
C ILE A 101 -3.48 -11.39 12.80
N GLU A 102 -4.61 -11.42 13.49
CA GLU A 102 -4.67 -11.53 14.95
C GLU A 102 -4.35 -12.95 15.46
N ASN A 103 -4.68 -13.98 14.67
CA ASN A 103 -4.45 -15.39 15.04
C ASN A 103 -3.02 -15.90 14.78
N LYS A 104 -2.13 -15.10 14.17
CA LYS A 104 -0.72 -15.48 13.96
C LYS A 104 0.23 -14.98 15.05
N GLU A 105 -0.16 -13.99 15.85
CA GLU A 105 0.67 -13.50 16.98
C GLU A 105 0.50 -14.33 18.26
N SER A 106 -0.54 -15.18 18.38
CA SER A 106 -0.72 -16.06 19.54
C SER A 106 -0.09 -17.47 19.40
N ARG A 107 0.77 -17.73 18.40
CA ARG A 107 1.36 -19.08 18.20
C ARG A 107 2.87 -19.20 18.34
N HIS A 108 3.56 -18.18 18.87
CA HIS A 108 4.98 -18.26 19.17
C HIS A 108 5.34 -17.72 20.56
N GLU A 109 4.91 -18.42 21.62
CA GLU A 109 5.75 -18.51 22.84
C GLU A 109 5.88 -19.95 23.33
N LYS A 110 7.01 -20.52 22.88
CA LYS A 110 7.94 -21.42 23.59
C LYS A 110 7.63 -22.92 23.72
N PRO A 111 8.58 -23.77 23.28
CA PRO A 111 8.68 -25.17 23.69
C PRO A 111 9.40 -25.32 25.04
N SER A 112 9.24 -26.49 25.65
CA SER A 112 9.90 -27.06 26.83
C SER A 112 9.21 -26.84 28.19
N LEU A 113 8.64 -27.91 28.74
CA LEU A 113 9.35 -28.85 29.62
C LEU A 113 8.79 -30.26 29.43
#